data_AF-A0A6A4MII4-F1
#
_entry.id   AF-A0A6A4MII4-F1
#
_cell.length_a   1.000
_cell.length_b   1.000
_cell.length_c   1.000
_cell.angle_alpha   90.00
_cell.angle_beta   90.00
_cell.angle_gamma   90.00
#
_symmetry.space_group_name_H-M   'P 1'
#
loop_
_entity.id
_entity.type
_entity.pdbx_description
1 polymer ?
#
loop_
_entity_poly.entity_id
_entity_poly.type
_entity_poly.pdbx_seq_one_letter_code
_entity_poly.pdbx_strand_id
1 'polypeptide(L)'
;MSVRLEEMRIQRRDSEQWMHHRLLPSELRERVRRYEQYKWLNTRGVDEDNLVRSLPKDLRRDIKRHLCLNLVRRVPLFANMDERLVDAICERLKPCLYTEKTYVVREGDPVNEMLFIIRGRLESITTDGGRSGFFNRGFLKEGDFCGEELLTWALDPNSAGNLAHHLQGQ
;
A
#
# COMPACT_ATOMS: atom_id res chain seq x y z
N MET A 1 4.26 31.58 -13.38
CA MET A 1 3.68 30.22 -13.31
C MET A 1 4.78 29.28 -12.82
N SER A 2 4.61 28.54 -11.73
CA SER A 2 5.70 27.72 -11.18
C SER A 2 5.96 26.48 -12.04
N VAL A 3 7.22 26.04 -12.16
CA VAL A 3 7.64 24.87 -12.95
C VAL A 3 6.76 23.65 -12.66
N ARG A 4 6.47 23.39 -11.38
CA ARG A 4 5.63 22.29 -10.93
C ARG A 4 4.19 22.34 -11.44
N LEU A 5 3.60 23.55 -11.54
CA LEU A 5 2.24 23.67 -12.09
C LEU A 5 2.22 23.34 -13.58
N GLU A 6 3.29 23.64 -14.31
CA GLU A 6 3.40 23.29 -15.72
C GLU A 6 3.61 21.79 -15.92
N GLU A 7 4.50 21.18 -15.12
CA GLU A 7 4.70 19.71 -15.10
C GLU A 7 3.38 18.97 -14.86
N MET A 8 2.59 19.42 -13.88
CA MET A 8 1.26 18.87 -13.60
C MET A 8 0.30 19.01 -14.80
N ARG A 9 0.30 20.16 -15.48
CA ARG A 9 -0.56 20.37 -16.65
C ARG A 9 -0.20 19.45 -17.79
N ILE A 10 1.10 19.27 -18.05
CA ILE A 10 1.62 18.36 -19.08
C ILE A 10 1.24 16.91 -18.73
N GLN A 11 1.55 16.47 -17.51
CA GLN A 11 1.24 15.10 -17.07
C GLN A 11 -0.25 14.78 -17.19
N ARG A 12 -1.12 15.71 -16.78
CA ARG A 12 -2.58 15.53 -16.89
C ARG A 12 -3.03 15.42 -18.35
N ARG A 13 -2.46 16.24 -19.24
CA ARG A 13 -2.76 16.18 -20.68
C ARG A 13 -2.34 14.84 -21.26
N ASP A 14 -1.15 14.37 -20.94
CA ASP A 14 -0.60 13.11 -21.45
C ASP A 14 -1.42 11.91 -20.95
N SER A 15 -1.83 11.93 -19.67
CA SER A 15 -2.73 10.92 -19.09
C SER A 15 -4.07 10.88 -19.82
N GLU A 16 -4.71 12.04 -20.05
CA GLU A 16 -5.99 12.10 -20.78
C GLU A 16 -5.86 11.59 -22.22
N GLN A 17 -4.81 11.98 -22.93
CA GLN A 17 -4.56 11.52 -24.29
C GLN A 17 -4.35 10.00 -24.33
N TRP A 18 -3.56 9.47 -23.40
CA TRP A 18 -3.32 8.03 -23.28
C TRP A 18 -4.62 7.26 -22.97
N MET A 19 -5.42 7.75 -22.00
CA MET A 19 -6.70 7.12 -21.65
C MET A 19 -7.71 7.14 -22.80
N HIS A 20 -7.73 8.23 -23.58
CA HIS A 20 -8.59 8.36 -24.75
C HIS A 20 -8.17 7.40 -25.85
N HIS A 21 -6.87 7.33 -26.15
CA HIS A 21 -6.32 6.42 -27.15
C HIS A 21 -6.55 4.95 -26.80
N ARG A 22 -6.54 4.60 -25.51
CA ARG A 22 -6.84 3.26 -24.99
C ARG A 22 -8.34 2.96 -24.85
N LEU A 23 -9.22 3.90 -25.23
CA LEU A 23 -10.68 3.77 -25.16
C LEU A 23 -11.17 3.37 -23.77
N LEU A 24 -10.55 3.89 -22.70
CA LEU A 24 -10.94 3.53 -21.35
C LEU A 24 -12.41 3.91 -21.08
N PRO A 25 -13.18 3.08 -20.36
CA PRO A 25 -14.52 3.44 -19.91
C PRO A 25 -14.54 4.76 -19.12
N SER A 26 -15.63 5.51 -19.20
CA SER A 26 -15.77 6.80 -18.51
C SER A 26 -15.56 6.68 -16.99
N GLU A 27 -16.08 5.62 -16.38
CA GLU A 27 -15.92 5.34 -14.96
C GLU A 27 -14.43 5.15 -14.59
N LEU A 28 -13.68 4.42 -15.41
CA LEU A 28 -12.26 4.18 -15.15
C LEU A 28 -11.45 5.47 -15.32
N ARG A 29 -11.75 6.27 -16.34
CA ARG A 29 -11.14 7.60 -16.52
C ARG A 29 -11.38 8.50 -15.32
N GLU A 30 -12.60 8.53 -14.80
CA GLU A 30 -12.95 9.35 -13.64
C GLU A 30 -12.22 8.88 -12.37
N ARG A 31 -12.04 7.56 -12.20
CA ARG A 31 -11.21 7.01 -11.10
C ARG A 31 -9.75 7.43 -11.21
N VAL A 32 -9.16 7.39 -12.41
CA VAL A 32 -7.77 7.84 -12.65
C VAL A 32 -7.63 9.33 -12.35
N ARG A 33 -8.54 10.18 -12.84
CA ARG A 33 -8.52 11.63 -12.56
C ARG A 33 -8.58 11.94 -11.07
N ARG A 34 -9.48 11.27 -10.35
CA ARG A 34 -9.61 11.43 -8.89
C ARG A 34 -8.32 11.04 -8.18
N TYR A 35 -7.71 9.93 -8.58
CA TYR A 35 -6.43 9.49 -8.04
C TYR A 35 -5.31 10.51 -8.29
N GLU A 36 -5.15 10.98 -9.53
CA GLU A 36 -4.13 11.97 -9.88
C GLU A 36 -4.32 13.30 -9.13
N GLN A 37 -5.56 13.80 -9.07
CA GLN A 37 -5.89 15.02 -8.33
C GLN A 37 -5.58 14.86 -6.84
N TYR A 38 -5.98 13.74 -6.24
CA TYR A 38 -5.73 13.46 -4.83
C TYR A 38 -4.22 13.33 -4.55
N LYS A 39 -3.48 12.60 -5.40
CA LYS A 39 -2.02 12.48 -5.31
C LYS A 39 -1.35 13.85 -5.38
N TRP A 40 -1.78 14.71 -6.30
CA TRP A 40 -1.25 16.07 -6.44
C TRP A 40 -1.49 16.93 -5.19
N LEU A 41 -2.72 16.91 -4.64
CA LEU A 41 -3.04 17.69 -3.45
C LEU A 41 -2.21 17.26 -2.23
N ASN A 42 -1.92 15.97 -2.10
CA ASN A 42 -1.16 15.42 -0.97
C ASN A 42 0.36 15.58 -1.12
N THR A 43 0.89 15.37 -2.33
CA THR A 43 2.35 15.33 -2.56
C THR A 43 2.89 16.62 -3.15
N ARG A 44 2.04 17.49 -3.69
CA ARG A 44 2.41 18.70 -4.47
C ARG A 44 3.44 18.40 -5.57
N GLY A 45 3.33 17.22 -6.18
CA GLY A 45 4.21 16.76 -7.26
C GLY A 45 5.53 16.15 -6.79
N VAL A 46 5.74 15.99 -5.48
CA VAL A 46 6.93 15.33 -4.96
C VAL A 46 6.76 13.82 -5.11
N ASP A 47 7.60 13.20 -5.92
CA ASP A 47 7.75 11.76 -5.95
C ASP A 47 8.69 11.34 -4.81
N GLU A 48 8.10 10.97 -3.67
CA GLU A 48 8.86 10.61 -2.47
C GLU A 48 9.77 9.40 -2.67
N ASP A 49 9.36 8.39 -3.45
CA ASP A 49 10.19 7.21 -3.68
C ASP A 49 11.42 7.57 -4.51
N ASN A 50 11.24 8.37 -5.58
CA ASN A 50 12.37 8.86 -6.38
C ASN A 50 13.27 9.84 -5.61
N LEU A 51 12.69 10.73 -4.79
CA LEU A 51 13.43 11.65 -3.93
C LEU A 51 14.31 10.89 -2.94
N VAL A 52 13.78 9.89 -2.26
CA VAL A 52 14.53 9.12 -1.27
C VAL A 52 15.56 8.18 -1.94
N ARG A 53 15.25 7.66 -3.14
CA ARG A 53 16.19 6.83 -3.92
C ARG A 53 17.40 7.60 -4.46
N SER A 54 17.26 8.89 -4.75
CA SER A 54 18.37 9.72 -5.25
C SER A 54 19.40 10.07 -4.16
N LEU A 55 19.04 9.86 -2.88
CA LEU A 55 19.93 10.10 -1.75
C LEU A 55 20.95 8.95 -1.55
N PRO A 56 22.12 9.26 -0.95
CA PRO A 56 23.04 8.28 -0.40
C PRO A 56 22.35 7.21 0.47
N LYS A 57 22.92 6.00 0.48
CA LYS A 57 22.31 4.82 1.10
C LYS A 57 22.04 5.00 2.60
N ASP A 58 22.96 5.63 3.31
CA ASP A 58 22.86 5.99 4.72
C ASP A 58 21.69 6.93 4.99
N LEU A 59 21.59 8.05 4.25
CA LEU A 59 20.48 8.99 4.39
C LEU A 59 19.13 8.35 4.05
N ARG A 60 19.07 7.54 2.99
CA ARG A 60 17.86 6.79 2.63
C ARG A 60 17.41 5.88 3.77
N ARG A 61 18.33 5.14 4.38
CA ARG A 61 18.03 4.24 5.50
C ARG A 61 17.51 5.04 6.69
N ASP A 62 18.18 6.13 7.05
CA ASP A 62 17.81 6.92 8.22
C ASP A 62 16.43 7.58 8.05
N ILE A 63 16.12 8.08 6.84
CA ILE A 63 14.78 8.59 6.49
C ILE A 63 13.72 7.48 6.57
N LYS A 64 13.96 6.32 5.93
CA LYS A 64 13.01 5.21 5.99
C LYS A 64 12.77 4.72 7.41
N ARG A 65 13.82 4.58 8.22
CA ARG A 65 13.70 4.23 9.63
C ARG A 65 12.88 5.27 10.39
N HIS A 66 13.17 6.56 10.21
CA HIS A 66 12.41 7.63 10.86
C HIS A 66 10.91 7.57 10.53
N LEU A 67 10.57 7.34 9.27
CA LEU A 67 9.17 7.28 8.82
C LEU A 67 8.44 6.01 9.26
N CYS A 68 9.13 4.86 9.30
CA CYS A 68 8.49 3.55 9.45
C CYS A 68 8.60 2.94 10.85
N LEU A 69 9.60 3.31 11.66
CA LEU A 69 9.92 2.62 12.92
C LEU A 69 8.72 2.54 13.87
N ASN A 70 8.02 3.66 14.05
CA ASN A 70 6.84 3.72 14.93
C ASN A 70 5.68 2.86 14.41
N LEU A 71 5.54 2.71 13.10
CA LEU A 71 4.51 1.86 12.50
C LEU A 71 4.83 0.38 12.75
N VAL A 72 6.07 -0.02 12.48
CA VAL A 72 6.53 -1.41 12.64
C VAL A 72 6.47 -1.84 14.11
N ARG A 73 6.90 -0.99 15.05
CA ARG A 73 6.92 -1.31 16.48
C ARG A 73 5.53 -1.43 17.11
N ARG A 74 4.44 -1.03 16.43
CA ARG A 74 3.08 -1.25 16.90
C ARG A 74 2.61 -2.69 16.76
N VAL A 75 3.25 -3.48 15.90
CA VAL A 75 2.92 -4.89 15.73
C VAL A 75 3.56 -5.66 16.89
N PRO A 76 2.78 -6.33 17.77
CA PRO A 76 3.32 -6.98 18.96
C PRO A 76 4.44 -7.98 18.64
N LEU A 77 4.33 -8.70 17.52
CA LEU A 77 5.34 -9.66 17.07
C LEU A 77 6.71 -8.99 16.77
N PHE A 78 6.70 -7.76 16.27
CA PHE A 78 7.92 -7.03 15.94
C PHE A 78 8.53 -6.30 17.14
N ALA A 79 7.79 -6.17 18.25
CA ALA A 79 8.26 -5.46 19.44
C ALA A 79 9.53 -6.09 20.05
N ASN A 80 9.68 -7.41 19.95
CA ASN A 80 10.84 -8.14 20.50
C ASN A 80 11.87 -8.56 19.43
N MET A 81 11.70 -8.13 18.18
CA MET A 81 12.67 -8.43 17.13
C MET A 81 13.95 -7.59 17.27
N ASP A 82 15.08 -8.19 16.84
CA ASP A 82 16.37 -7.50 16.76
C ASP A 82 16.27 -6.24 15.89
N GLU A 83 17.03 -5.20 16.25
CA GLU A 83 17.03 -3.91 15.55
C GLU A 83 17.38 -4.05 14.08
N ARG A 84 18.26 -4.99 13.70
CA ARG A 84 18.64 -5.19 12.29
C ARG A 84 17.48 -5.74 11.46
N LEU A 85 16.62 -6.57 12.06
CA LEU A 85 15.42 -7.07 11.39
C LEU A 85 14.38 -5.96 11.24
N VAL A 86 14.17 -5.16 12.28
CA VAL A 86 13.27 -3.99 12.22
C VAL A 86 13.75 -2.99 11.17
N ASP A 87 15.05 -2.74 11.09
CA ASP A 87 15.65 -1.94 10.01
C ASP A 87 15.37 -2.53 8.63
N ALA A 88 15.57 -3.84 8.46
CA ALA A 88 15.32 -4.51 7.20
C ALA A 88 13.84 -4.49 6.77
N ILE A 89 12.91 -4.46 7.73
CA ILE A 89 11.48 -4.25 7.50
C ILE A 89 11.24 -2.80 7.07
N CYS A 90 11.70 -1.82 7.85
CA CYS A 90 11.60 -0.38 7.52
C CYS A 90 12.12 -0.05 6.12
N GLU A 91 13.24 -0.66 5.70
CA GLU A 91 13.79 -0.47 4.36
C GLU A 91 12.88 -0.99 3.24
N ARG A 92 12.02 -1.99 3.53
CA ARG A 92 11.11 -2.63 2.56
C ARG A 92 9.73 -2.01 2.51
N LEU A 93 9.32 -1.22 3.51
CA LEU A 93 8.07 -0.47 3.43
C LEU A 93 8.08 0.47 2.22
N LYS A 94 6.92 0.54 1.55
CA LYS A 94 6.65 1.41 0.42
C LYS A 94 5.41 2.25 0.74
N PRO A 95 5.45 3.58 0.50
CA PRO A 95 4.26 4.39 0.63
C PRO A 95 3.24 4.01 -0.46
N CYS A 96 1.99 3.82 -0.05
CA CYS A 96 0.87 3.55 -0.96
C CYS A 96 -0.22 4.60 -0.75
N LEU A 97 -0.92 4.94 -1.83
CA LEU A 97 -2.00 5.91 -1.84
C LEU A 97 -3.26 5.25 -2.38
N TYR A 98 -4.33 5.27 -1.59
CA TYR A 98 -5.64 4.77 -1.98
C TYR A 98 -6.65 5.91 -1.93
N THR A 99 -7.50 6.01 -2.95
CA THR A 99 -8.62 6.95 -2.97
C THR A 99 -9.91 6.27 -2.53
N GLU A 100 -10.89 7.07 -2.11
CA GLU A 100 -12.22 6.56 -1.77
C GLU A 100 -12.80 5.67 -2.87
N LYS A 101 -13.57 4.66 -2.44
CA LYS A 101 -14.19 3.64 -3.31
C LYS A 101 -13.18 2.75 -4.04
N THR A 102 -11.96 2.66 -3.52
CA THR A 102 -10.97 1.66 -3.93
C THR A 102 -10.99 0.50 -2.94
N TYR A 103 -11.10 -0.72 -3.45
CA TYR A 103 -10.93 -1.93 -2.65
C TYR A 103 -9.44 -2.20 -2.52
N VAL A 104 -8.95 -2.25 -1.28
CA VAL A 104 -7.54 -2.49 -0.98
C VAL A 104 -7.25 -3.99 -0.92
N VAL A 105 -8.10 -4.74 -0.21
CA VAL A 105 -8.09 -6.20 -0.13
C VAL A 105 -9.52 -6.69 -0.32
N ARG A 106 -9.72 -7.86 -0.94
CA ARG A 106 -11.03 -8.50 -1.09
C ARG A 106 -11.06 -9.80 -0.30
N GLU A 107 -12.19 -10.08 0.34
CA GLU A 107 -12.40 -11.36 1.01
C GLU A 107 -12.27 -12.51 -0.01
N GLY A 108 -11.49 -13.53 0.37
CA GLY A 108 -11.18 -14.69 -0.48
C GLY A 108 -9.91 -14.54 -1.33
N ASP A 109 -9.40 -13.32 -1.53
CA ASP A 109 -8.12 -13.13 -2.21
C ASP A 109 -6.95 -13.48 -1.26
N PRO A 110 -5.84 -14.05 -1.77
CA PRO A 110 -4.64 -14.25 -0.98
C PRO A 110 -4.12 -12.92 -0.43
N VAL A 111 -3.79 -12.91 0.85
CA VAL A 111 -3.17 -11.77 1.51
C VAL A 111 -1.70 -11.77 1.12
N ASN A 112 -1.25 -10.71 0.46
CA ASN A 112 0.10 -10.62 -0.10
C ASN A 112 0.96 -9.52 0.53
N GLU A 113 0.33 -8.59 1.25
CA GLU A 113 1.00 -7.48 1.89
C GLU A 113 0.35 -7.13 3.23
N MET A 114 1.18 -6.69 4.18
CA MET A 114 0.75 -6.08 5.42
C MET A 114 0.71 -4.57 5.22
N LEU A 115 -0.37 -3.92 5.64
CA LEU A 115 -0.59 -2.49 5.44
C LEU A 115 -0.64 -1.74 6.77
N PHE A 116 0.01 -0.59 6.82
CA PHE A 116 -0.02 0.33 7.94
C PHE A 116 -0.80 1.59 7.55
N ILE A 117 -1.84 1.94 8.31
CA ILE A 117 -2.65 3.12 8.02
C ILE A 117 -1.94 4.34 8.59
N ILE A 118 -1.28 5.13 7.74
CA ILE A 118 -0.56 6.34 8.16
C ILE A 118 -1.51 7.54 8.25
N ARG A 119 -2.50 7.61 7.35
CA ARG A 119 -3.52 8.66 7.30
C ARG A 119 -4.81 8.13 6.70
N GLY A 120 -5.94 8.64 7.17
CA GLY A 120 -7.27 8.25 6.70
C GLY A 120 -7.87 7.09 7.47
N ARG A 121 -8.85 6.43 6.85
CA ARG A 121 -9.55 5.28 7.43
C ARG A 121 -9.87 4.24 6.35
N LEU A 122 -9.81 2.98 6.72
CA LEU A 122 -10.28 1.86 5.92
C LEU A 122 -11.51 1.27 6.58
N GLU A 123 -12.47 0.88 5.74
CA GLU A 123 -13.64 0.14 6.17
C GLU A 123 -13.43 -1.33 5.80
N SER A 124 -13.56 -2.21 6.78
CA SER A 124 -13.55 -3.65 6.58
C SER A 124 -14.98 -4.16 6.58
N ILE A 125 -15.33 -4.96 5.58
CA ILE A 125 -16.60 -5.64 5.46
C ILE A 125 -16.28 -7.09 5.13
N THR A 126 -16.65 -8.02 6.02
CA THR A 126 -16.44 -9.45 5.81
C THR A 126 -17.73 -10.22 6.02
N THR A 127 -17.82 -11.39 5.37
CA THR A 127 -18.96 -12.31 5.48
C THR A 127 -18.69 -13.49 6.41
N ASP A 128 -17.70 -13.36 7.31
CA ASP A 128 -17.24 -14.44 8.21
C ASP A 128 -16.99 -15.76 7.46
N GLY A 129 -16.29 -15.69 6.31
CA GLY A 129 -16.01 -16.86 5.49
C GLY A 129 -17.21 -17.35 4.69
N GLY A 130 -18.08 -16.43 4.23
CA GLY A 130 -19.22 -16.76 3.36
C GLY A 130 -20.48 -17.21 4.09
N ARG A 131 -20.60 -16.97 5.40
CA ARG A 131 -21.83 -17.23 6.15
C ARG A 131 -22.92 -16.24 5.73
N SER A 132 -23.87 -16.73 4.92
CA SER A 132 -25.02 -15.95 4.45
C SER A 132 -25.76 -15.28 5.63
N GLY A 133 -25.85 -13.96 5.61
CA GLY A 133 -26.56 -13.15 6.62
C GLY A 133 -25.70 -12.58 7.74
N PHE A 134 -24.41 -12.93 7.82
CA PHE A 134 -23.46 -12.29 8.73
C PHE A 134 -22.58 -11.28 7.98
N PHE A 135 -22.67 -10.01 8.38
CA PHE A 135 -21.78 -8.96 7.90
C PHE A 135 -21.05 -8.36 9.08
N ASN A 136 -19.75 -8.63 9.18
CA ASN A 136 -18.89 -7.95 10.13
C ASN A 136 -18.36 -6.67 9.50
N ARG A 137 -18.63 -5.54 10.15
CA ARG A 137 -18.17 -4.22 9.74
C ARG A 137 -17.20 -3.66 10.76
N GLY A 138 -15.99 -3.36 10.32
CA GLY A 138 -14.94 -2.77 11.15
C GLY A 138 -14.35 -1.52 10.50
N PHE A 139 -13.65 -0.72 11.30
CA PHE A 139 -12.91 0.44 10.80
C PHE A 139 -11.47 0.37 11.30
N LEU A 140 -10.53 0.56 10.39
CA LEU A 140 -9.12 0.81 10.70
C LEU A 140 -8.86 2.29 10.50
N LYS A 141 -8.20 2.93 11.47
CA LYS A 141 -7.85 4.36 11.45
C LYS A 141 -6.34 4.53 11.50
N GLU A 142 -5.91 5.79 11.49
CA GLU A 142 -4.50 6.15 11.64
C GLU A 142 -3.82 5.39 12.79
N GLY A 143 -2.73 4.73 12.42
CA GLY A 143 -1.91 3.90 13.26
C GLY A 143 -2.28 2.41 13.29
N ASP A 144 -3.49 2.05 12.88
CA ASP A 144 -3.87 0.63 12.78
C ASP A 144 -3.13 -0.04 11.62
N PHE A 145 -3.21 -1.37 11.57
CA PHE A 145 -2.65 -2.18 10.49
C PHE A 145 -3.59 -3.35 10.14
N CYS A 146 -3.35 -3.98 9.00
CA CYS A 146 -4.00 -5.22 8.59
C CYS A 146 -3.05 -6.11 7.77
N GLY A 147 -3.42 -7.38 7.56
CA GLY A 147 -2.57 -8.36 6.88
C GLY A 147 -1.59 -9.08 7.81
N GLU A 148 -1.81 -9.03 9.12
CA GLU A 148 -0.96 -9.69 10.13
C GLU A 148 -1.00 -11.22 10.07
N GLU A 149 -2.03 -11.80 9.45
CA GLU A 149 -2.14 -13.22 9.12
C GLU A 149 -0.95 -13.72 8.29
N LEU A 150 -0.30 -12.85 7.51
CA LEU A 150 0.95 -13.15 6.82
C LEU A 150 2.08 -13.54 7.76
N LEU A 151 2.10 -12.98 8.97
CA LEU A 151 3.12 -13.28 9.96
C LEU A 151 2.94 -14.68 10.51
N THR A 152 1.70 -15.09 10.73
CA THR A 152 1.38 -16.47 11.13
C THR A 152 1.84 -17.46 10.06
N TRP A 153 1.56 -17.19 8.79
CA TRP A 153 2.03 -18.02 7.68
C TRP A 153 3.56 -18.04 7.57
N ALA A 154 4.22 -16.89 7.64
CA ALA A 154 5.67 -16.79 7.51
C ALA A 154 6.44 -17.47 8.65
N LEU A 155 5.81 -17.57 9.83
CA LEU A 155 6.40 -18.21 11.01
C LEU A 155 6.01 -19.67 11.18
N ASP A 156 5.05 -20.18 10.41
CA ASP A 156 4.67 -21.58 10.46
C ASP A 156 5.74 -22.44 9.74
N PRO A 157 6.46 -23.32 10.45
CA PRO A 157 7.49 -24.17 9.86
C PRO A 157 6.93 -25.13 8.79
N ASN A 158 5.62 -25.40 8.78
CA ASN A 158 4.98 -26.27 7.78
C ASN A 158 4.53 -25.52 6.52
N SER A 159 4.47 -24.18 6.56
CA SER A 159 3.98 -23.36 5.45
C SER A 159 4.96 -23.31 4.26
N ALA A 160 6.26 -23.49 4.49
CA ALA A 160 7.29 -23.52 3.45
C ALA A 160 7.19 -24.75 2.51
N GLY A 161 6.57 -25.85 2.96
CA GLY A 161 6.37 -27.06 2.15
C GLY A 161 5.33 -26.91 1.03
N ASN A 162 4.44 -25.92 1.13
CA ASN A 162 3.32 -25.73 0.19
C ASN A 162 3.69 -24.89 -1.05
N LEU A 163 4.83 -24.20 -1.04
CA LEU A 163 5.34 -23.47 -2.21
C LEU A 163 5.80 -24.42 -3.33
N ALA A 164 6.23 -25.65 -3.00
CA ALA A 164 6.64 -26.64 -4.00
C ALA A 164 5.46 -27.23 -4.79
N HIS A 165 4.24 -27.15 -4.27
CA HIS A 165 3.06 -27.76 -4.90
C HIS A 165 2.20 -26.78 -5.73
N HIS A 166 2.44 -25.46 -5.64
CA HIS A 166 1.70 -24.45 -6.43
C HIS A 166 2.44 -23.95 -7.67
N LEU A 167 3.65 -24.46 -7.96
CA LEU A 167 4.42 -24.14 -9.17
C LEU A 167 4.48 -25.30 -10.18
N GLN A 168 3.65 -26.33 -10.04
CA GLN A 168 3.48 -27.34 -11.09
C GLN A 168 2.04 -27.33 -11.64
N GLY A 169 1.92 -26.86 -12.89
CA GLY A 169 0.75 -27.00 -13.77
C GLY A 169 0.13 -25.65 -14.14
N GLN A 170 0.06 -25.21 -15.40
CA GLN A 170 0.43 -25.76 -16.71
C GLN A 170 1.20 -24.71 -17.51
#